data_AF-A0A1P8Q5W1-F1
#
_entry.id   AF-A0A1P8Q5W1-F1
#
_cell.length_a   1.000
_cell.length_b   1.000
_cell.length_c   1.000
_cell.angle_alpha   90.00
_cell.angle_beta   90.00
_cell.angle_gamma   90.00
#
_symmetry.space_group_name_H-M   'P 1'
#
loop_
_entity.id
_entity.type
_entity.pdbx_description
1 polymer ?
#
loop_
_entity_poly.entity_id
_entity_poly.type
_entity_poly.pdbx_seq_one_letter_code
_entity_poly.pdbx_strand_id
1 'polypeptide(L)'
;MKELLKSLDKLNKIYDQFELLNFRAHKVLPLTFNKEDSKELLRQNKRLYFSYSYLNKEKIRLTNHILSQTVNLKDPLFKQNKMLHPKLIDKALKLKNIDQSHDKDTLEIPNRNRKINKLKQLIAMIQDEDIGLCQNYLTQMNVLIYQSKPHLFDERQKPYQSQELLQNIDFRTKIMQFDYDRYLFEEFTPEDFLDYLIFKKVQRHTTYIRSYDAKELIPEASDSGFSGIAYEIEIDGIRECYVTFKGTEADMDYTQRSRSKRLEKFLLEGFKDWNYNVNAILVGNDTENRQMFAARDFIKYIQDNIQDKCALYGLGHSLGGHFVQTLQLTDDCFKAGYTLNSAPINLKQVKLIQPDLFDTDTWDKLLKLTADKTTNMSPNNEIKRLLPREYPEIINESFEQDLTQVFYEIPSTIWLGKKLEYNLNNWKYPFKNHLASYLSNDEIYSYQHFFEQLFAFLQDSTTGPQLMRNTLGFIRARVKILHEDIEKPETSDFFYDYSNYLYQSGIFLDQPQQLTEKFNQEPNTMWKSSRLEWPFIKSLNMDMMELSVYFHIISGVKYFLNRKPNVID
;
A
#
# COMPACT_ATOMS: atom_id res chain seq x y z
N MET A 1 17.19 -2.70 32.95
CA MET A 1 17.12 -2.73 31.47
C MET A 1 16.44 -4.00 30.96
N LYS A 2 16.82 -5.22 31.38
CA LYS A 2 16.09 -6.46 31.01
C LYS A 2 14.57 -6.43 31.32
N GLU A 3 14.18 -5.94 32.50
CA GLU A 3 12.77 -5.80 32.84
C GLU A 3 12.03 -4.76 31.99
N LEU A 4 12.73 -3.70 31.55
CA LEU A 4 12.17 -2.72 30.61
C LEU A 4 11.94 -3.37 29.25
N LEU A 5 12.91 -4.12 28.70
CA LEU A 5 12.76 -4.86 27.45
C LEU A 5 11.55 -5.81 27.48
N LYS A 6 11.37 -6.57 28.57
CA LYS A 6 10.18 -7.43 28.76
C LYS A 6 8.87 -6.65 28.72
N SER A 7 8.84 -5.44 29.29
CA SER A 7 7.66 -4.57 29.25
C SER A 7 7.40 -4.02 27.84
N LEU A 8 8.45 -3.61 27.12
CA LEU A 8 8.37 -3.19 25.72
C LEU A 8 7.83 -4.32 24.84
N ASP A 9 8.32 -5.54 24.97
CA ASP A 9 7.81 -6.70 24.21
C ASP A 9 6.35 -6.99 24.51
N LYS A 10 5.93 -6.88 25.77
CA LYS A 10 4.53 -7.06 26.16
C LYS A 10 3.64 -5.98 25.53
N LEU A 11 4.07 -4.72 25.55
CA LEU A 11 3.31 -3.63 24.92
C LEU A 11 3.26 -3.78 23.40
N ASN A 12 4.35 -4.19 22.74
CA ASN A 12 4.34 -4.47 21.31
C ASN A 12 3.30 -5.54 20.96
N LYS A 13 3.20 -6.61 21.75
CA LYS A 13 2.18 -7.65 21.54
C LYS A 13 0.76 -7.10 21.69
N ILE A 14 0.53 -6.16 22.60
CA ILE A 14 -0.78 -5.48 22.72
C ILE A 14 -1.07 -4.69 21.45
N TYR A 15 -0.10 -3.96 20.90
CA TYR A 15 -0.25 -3.26 19.63
C TYR A 15 -0.51 -4.20 18.46
N ASP A 16 0.20 -5.32 18.36
CA ASP A 16 -0.06 -6.35 17.32
C ASP A 16 -1.51 -6.90 17.43
N GLN A 17 -2.06 -7.01 18.66
CA GLN A 17 -3.46 -7.39 18.87
C GLN A 17 -4.45 -6.28 18.51
N PHE A 18 -4.09 -5.00 18.69
CA PHE A 18 -4.89 -3.87 18.22
C PHE A 18 -4.97 -3.84 16.70
N GLU A 19 -3.85 -4.01 16.00
CA GLU A 19 -3.84 -4.09 14.54
C GLU A 19 -4.69 -5.28 14.04
N LEU A 20 -4.60 -6.45 14.70
CA LEU A 20 -5.45 -7.60 14.39
C LEU A 20 -6.94 -7.31 14.69
N LEU A 21 -7.24 -6.55 15.74
CA LEU A 21 -8.59 -6.11 16.05
C LEU A 21 -9.10 -5.15 14.96
N ASN A 22 -8.26 -4.24 14.48
CA ASN A 22 -8.57 -3.33 13.38
C ASN A 22 -8.91 -4.12 12.11
N PHE A 23 -8.10 -5.11 11.77
CA PHE A 23 -8.35 -6.02 10.66
C PHE A 23 -9.68 -6.75 10.80
N ARG A 24 -9.97 -7.29 11.99
CA ARG A 24 -11.25 -7.97 12.28
C ARG A 24 -12.45 -7.03 12.18
N ALA A 25 -12.31 -5.76 12.58
CA ALA A 25 -13.36 -4.76 12.46
C ALA A 25 -13.63 -4.40 10.98
N HIS A 26 -12.58 -4.18 10.18
CA HIS A 26 -12.72 -3.95 8.74
C HIS A 26 -13.32 -5.14 8.01
N LYS A 27 -12.90 -6.36 8.35
CA LYS A 27 -13.46 -7.60 7.78
C LYS A 27 -14.98 -7.70 7.93
N VAL A 28 -15.57 -7.13 8.98
CA VAL A 28 -17.02 -7.22 9.23
C VAL A 28 -17.79 -6.04 8.65
N LEU A 29 -17.10 -5.03 8.12
CA LEU A 29 -17.71 -3.84 7.52
C LEU A 29 -18.67 -4.15 6.36
N PRO A 30 -18.40 -5.14 5.47
CA PRO A 30 -19.36 -5.52 4.43
C PRO A 30 -20.74 -5.97 4.94
N LEU A 31 -20.83 -6.51 6.16
CA LEU A 31 -22.11 -6.89 6.79
C LEU A 31 -23.01 -5.68 7.08
N THR A 32 -22.49 -4.46 6.92
CA THR A 32 -23.22 -3.21 7.09
C THR A 32 -23.92 -2.75 5.82
N PHE A 33 -23.56 -3.30 4.66
CA PHE A 33 -24.05 -2.84 3.35
C PHE A 33 -25.46 -3.33 3.02
N ASN A 34 -25.91 -4.43 3.66
CA ASN A 34 -27.29 -4.91 3.52
C ASN A 34 -27.98 -5.09 4.89
N LYS A 35 -29.31 -5.04 4.90
CA LYS A 35 -30.10 -5.11 6.14
C LYS A 35 -30.17 -6.53 6.72
N GLU A 36 -30.10 -7.54 5.86
CA GLU A 36 -30.25 -8.96 6.21
C GLU A 36 -29.07 -9.46 7.06
N ASP A 37 -27.85 -9.07 6.69
CA ASP A 37 -26.61 -9.48 7.39
C ASP A 37 -26.38 -8.69 8.70
N SER A 38 -27.14 -7.62 8.92
CA SER A 38 -27.02 -6.76 10.11
C SER A 38 -27.31 -7.47 11.43
N LYS A 39 -27.96 -8.65 11.43
CA LYS A 39 -28.18 -9.45 12.66
C LYS A 39 -26.87 -10.04 13.17
N GLU A 40 -26.04 -10.59 12.29
CA GLU A 40 -24.74 -11.17 12.64
C GLU A 40 -23.79 -10.11 13.19
N LEU A 41 -23.84 -8.89 12.63
CA LEU A 41 -23.05 -7.74 13.08
C LEU A 41 -23.21 -7.43 14.58
N LEU A 42 -24.39 -7.64 15.16
CA LEU A 42 -24.62 -7.30 16.58
C LEU A 42 -23.82 -8.21 17.53
N ARG A 43 -23.72 -9.50 17.20
CA ARG A 43 -22.92 -10.47 17.96
C ARG A 43 -21.44 -10.12 17.86
N GLN A 44 -20.98 -9.76 16.67
CA GLN A 44 -19.58 -9.44 16.42
C GLN A 44 -19.16 -8.14 17.10
N ASN A 45 -19.98 -7.08 17.02
CA ASN A 45 -19.69 -5.80 17.68
C ASN A 45 -19.41 -5.96 19.18
N LYS A 46 -20.23 -6.72 19.92
CA LYS A 46 -20.00 -6.93 21.36
C LYS A 46 -18.62 -7.52 21.65
N ARG A 47 -18.20 -8.51 20.86
CA ARG A 47 -16.92 -9.19 21.03
C ARG A 47 -15.72 -8.30 20.65
N LEU A 48 -15.88 -7.50 19.59
CA LEU A 48 -14.86 -6.55 19.15
C LEU A 48 -14.67 -5.42 20.18
N TYR A 49 -15.76 -4.83 20.69
CA TYR A 49 -15.69 -3.81 21.74
C TYR A 49 -15.10 -4.35 23.05
N PHE A 50 -15.47 -5.56 23.47
CA PHE A 50 -14.85 -6.17 24.65
C PHE A 50 -13.34 -6.33 24.47
N SER A 51 -12.90 -6.75 23.27
CA SER A 51 -11.48 -6.88 22.94
C SER A 51 -10.79 -5.51 23.00
N TYR A 52 -11.40 -4.47 22.43
CA TYR A 52 -10.88 -3.10 22.50
C TYR A 52 -10.74 -2.62 23.95
N SER A 53 -11.78 -2.73 24.77
CA SER A 53 -11.74 -2.26 26.16
C SER A 53 -10.67 -2.98 26.99
N TYR A 54 -10.47 -4.28 26.75
CA TYR A 54 -9.39 -5.04 27.39
C TYR A 54 -8.02 -4.55 26.93
N LEU A 55 -7.81 -4.45 25.61
CA LEU A 55 -6.53 -4.02 25.03
C LEU A 55 -6.18 -2.59 25.44
N ASN A 56 -7.14 -1.66 25.44
CA ASN A 56 -6.93 -0.28 25.86
C ASN A 56 -6.51 -0.20 27.34
N LYS A 57 -7.19 -0.94 28.22
CA LYS A 57 -6.81 -1.01 29.64
C LYS A 57 -5.39 -1.55 29.84
N GLU A 58 -5.02 -2.62 29.14
CA GLU A 58 -3.68 -3.19 29.22
C GLU A 58 -2.60 -2.28 28.62
N LYS A 59 -2.91 -1.62 27.49
CA LYS A 59 -2.06 -0.60 26.87
C LYS A 59 -1.77 0.53 27.86
N ILE A 60 -2.79 1.19 28.41
CA ILE A 60 -2.63 2.28 29.40
C ILE A 60 -1.78 1.82 30.59
N ARG A 61 -2.06 0.62 31.12
CA ARG A 61 -1.32 0.04 32.24
C ARG A 61 0.15 -0.14 31.90
N LEU A 62 0.46 -0.72 30.74
CA LEU A 62 1.82 -0.99 30.29
C LEU A 62 2.58 0.28 29.92
N THR A 63 1.95 1.25 29.26
CA THR A 63 2.56 2.56 28.93
C THR A 63 2.96 3.31 30.20
N ASN A 64 2.08 3.37 31.20
CA ASN A 64 2.40 3.94 32.51
C ASN A 64 3.55 3.20 33.20
N HIS A 65 3.55 1.87 33.13
CA HIS A 65 4.59 1.04 33.72
C HIS A 65 5.94 1.26 33.03
N ILE A 66 5.98 1.33 31.70
CA ILE A 66 7.19 1.60 30.91
C ILE A 66 7.74 2.98 31.22
N LEU A 67 6.91 4.02 31.29
CA LEU A 67 7.36 5.35 31.67
C LEU A 67 7.98 5.34 33.08
N SER A 68 7.30 4.73 34.05
CA SER A 68 7.82 4.60 35.41
C SER A 68 9.13 3.81 35.47
N GLN A 69 9.21 2.67 34.79
CA GLN A 69 10.43 1.87 34.70
C GLN A 69 11.57 2.65 34.04
N THR A 70 11.28 3.43 33.01
CA THR A 70 12.27 4.22 32.26
C THR A 70 12.80 5.37 33.10
N VAL A 71 11.94 6.17 33.73
CA VAL A 71 12.34 7.28 34.61
C VAL A 71 13.18 6.79 35.80
N ASN A 72 12.76 5.69 36.42
CA ASN A 72 13.45 5.12 37.58
C ASN A 72 14.64 4.21 37.22
N LEU A 73 14.92 4.03 35.93
CA LEU A 73 16.00 3.15 35.48
C LEU A 73 17.33 3.71 35.95
N LYS A 74 18.10 2.88 36.68
CA LYS A 74 19.48 3.18 37.07
C LYS A 74 20.40 2.25 36.29
N ASP A 75 21.24 2.83 35.46
CA ASP A 75 22.23 2.10 34.68
C ASP A 75 23.56 2.86 34.66
N PRO A 76 24.71 2.23 34.97
CA PRO A 76 26.01 2.88 34.89
C PRO A 76 26.30 3.50 33.52
N LEU A 77 25.76 2.93 32.44
CA LEU A 77 25.92 3.47 31.09
C LEU A 77 25.40 4.90 30.95
N PHE A 78 24.42 5.34 31.76
CA PHE A 78 23.90 6.70 31.67
C PHE A 78 24.91 7.77 32.09
N LYS A 79 25.96 7.38 32.83
CA LYS A 79 27.10 8.27 33.11
C LYS A 79 28.04 8.41 31.92
N GLN A 80 28.17 7.34 31.12
CA GLN A 80 29.05 7.25 29.96
C GLN A 80 28.38 7.88 28.73
N ASN A 81 27.12 7.50 28.46
CA ASN A 81 26.26 8.08 27.45
C ASN A 81 25.13 8.88 28.12
N LYS A 82 25.40 10.16 28.38
CA LYS A 82 24.48 11.06 29.10
C LYS A 82 23.15 11.29 28.38
N MET A 83 23.09 11.06 27.07
CA MET A 83 21.87 11.29 26.26
C MET A 83 20.97 10.06 26.15
N LEU A 84 21.46 8.86 26.46
CA LEU A 84 20.67 7.63 26.35
C LEU A 84 19.43 7.66 27.25
N HIS A 85 19.58 8.01 28.53
CA HIS A 85 18.46 8.02 29.47
C HIS A 85 17.43 9.11 29.13
N PRO A 86 17.82 10.37 28.85
CA PRO A 86 16.90 11.39 28.35
C PRO A 86 16.15 10.96 27.07
N LYS A 87 16.83 10.35 26.09
CA LYS A 87 16.18 9.86 24.86
C LYS A 87 15.14 8.77 25.15
N LEU A 88 15.46 7.82 26.02
CA LEU A 88 14.49 6.79 26.44
C LEU A 88 13.28 7.40 27.15
N ILE A 89 13.50 8.38 28.04
CA ILE A 89 12.42 9.10 28.72
C ILE A 89 11.56 9.86 27.70
N ASP A 90 12.16 10.56 26.73
CA ASP A 90 11.45 11.28 25.67
C ASP A 90 10.49 10.35 24.90
N LYS A 91 10.96 9.19 24.44
CA LYS A 91 10.09 8.25 23.70
C LYS A 91 9.00 7.67 24.59
N ALA A 92 9.30 7.35 25.86
CA ALA A 92 8.30 6.88 26.81
C ALA A 92 7.24 7.96 27.13
N LEU A 93 7.63 9.23 27.19
CA LEU A 93 6.71 10.36 27.34
C LEU A 93 5.87 10.57 26.09
N LYS A 94 6.44 10.45 24.88
CA LYS A 94 5.68 10.52 23.62
C LYS A 94 4.60 9.44 23.56
N LEU A 95 4.94 8.19 23.89
CA LEU A 95 3.96 7.10 24.05
C LEU A 95 2.86 7.44 25.05
N LYS A 96 3.21 8.04 26.18
CA LYS A 96 2.25 8.41 27.22
C LYS A 96 1.34 9.57 26.81
N ASN A 97 1.88 10.55 26.09
CA ASN A 97 1.13 11.72 25.64
C ASN A 97 0.09 11.32 24.60
N ILE A 98 0.49 10.46 23.65
CA ILE A 98 -0.39 9.84 22.65
C ILE A 98 -1.57 9.17 23.37
N ASP A 99 -1.27 8.25 24.30
CA ASP A 99 -2.28 7.58 25.16
C ASP A 99 -3.21 8.53 25.95
N GLN A 100 -2.79 9.76 26.24
CA GLN A 100 -3.60 10.77 26.95
C GLN A 100 -4.37 11.72 26.03
N SER A 101 -4.01 11.81 24.75
CA SER A 101 -4.66 12.71 23.80
C SER A 101 -5.88 12.10 23.11
N HIS A 102 -5.99 10.76 23.05
CA HIS A 102 -6.99 9.99 22.30
C HIS A 102 -8.42 9.97 22.87
N ASP A 103 -8.81 10.98 23.64
CA ASP A 103 -10.16 11.11 24.20
C ASP A 103 -10.75 12.52 23.98
N LYS A 104 -10.00 13.44 23.36
CA LYS A 104 -10.38 14.86 23.28
C LYS A 104 -11.09 15.26 21.99
N ASP A 105 -10.91 14.49 20.92
CA ASP A 105 -11.62 14.65 19.66
C ASP A 105 -12.63 13.51 19.51
N THR A 106 -13.68 13.49 20.36
CA THR A 106 -14.85 12.65 20.08
C THR A 106 -15.43 13.09 18.74
N LEU A 107 -15.10 12.34 17.69
CA LEU A 107 -15.70 12.47 16.37
C LEU A 107 -17.22 12.61 16.51
N GLU A 108 -17.80 13.60 15.83
CA GLU A 108 -19.25 13.81 15.71
C GLU A 108 -19.89 12.63 14.95
N ILE A 109 -19.90 11.45 15.56
CA ILE A 109 -20.57 10.28 14.99
C ILE A 109 -22.05 10.42 15.34
N PRO A 110 -22.95 10.33 14.36
CA PRO A 110 -24.37 10.57 14.58
C PRO A 110 -24.93 9.67 15.69
N ASN A 111 -25.52 10.32 16.70
CA ASN A 111 -26.04 9.77 17.98
C ASN A 111 -27.16 8.72 17.84
N ARG A 112 -27.47 8.25 16.61
CA ARG A 112 -28.42 7.16 16.38
C ARG A 112 -27.74 5.83 16.72
N ASN A 113 -28.32 5.10 17.67
CA ASN A 113 -27.90 3.76 18.13
C ASN A 113 -28.08 2.66 17.05
N ARG A 114 -27.52 2.88 15.85
CA ARG A 114 -27.51 1.90 14.75
C ARG A 114 -26.28 1.00 14.88
N LYS A 115 -26.45 -0.28 14.53
CA LYS A 115 -25.38 -1.29 14.64
C LYS A 115 -24.14 -0.93 13.82
N ILE A 116 -24.33 -0.36 12.63
CA ILE A 116 -23.28 0.16 11.77
C ILE A 116 -22.47 1.26 12.45
N ASN A 117 -23.13 2.23 13.09
CA ASN A 117 -22.47 3.32 13.79
C ASN A 117 -21.56 2.83 14.92
N LYS A 118 -21.92 1.73 15.59
CA LYS A 118 -21.05 1.09 16.60
C LYS A 118 -19.80 0.49 15.98
N LEU A 119 -19.91 -0.19 14.83
CA LEU A 119 -18.70 -0.72 14.18
C LEU A 119 -17.79 0.43 13.73
N LYS A 120 -18.36 1.46 13.08
CA LYS A 120 -17.61 2.63 12.64
C LYS A 120 -16.95 3.37 13.79
N GLN A 121 -17.69 3.56 14.89
CA GLN A 121 -17.15 4.15 16.11
C GLN A 121 -15.99 3.31 16.65
N LEU A 122 -16.10 1.99 16.65
CA LEU A 122 -14.98 1.14 17.07
C LEU A 122 -13.77 1.28 16.15
N ILE A 123 -13.95 1.28 14.83
CA ILE A 123 -12.84 1.47 13.87
C ILE A 123 -12.17 2.82 14.12
N ALA A 124 -12.96 3.89 14.25
CA ALA A 124 -12.46 5.22 14.55
C ALA A 124 -11.71 5.26 15.89
N MET A 125 -12.24 4.63 16.94
CA MET A 125 -11.55 4.51 18.23
C MET A 125 -10.22 3.77 18.11
N ILE A 126 -10.13 2.71 17.29
CA ILE A 126 -8.87 1.97 17.07
C ILE A 126 -7.88 2.79 16.24
N GLN A 127 -8.35 3.51 15.23
CA GLN A 127 -7.52 4.39 14.41
C GLN A 127 -6.95 5.55 15.24
N ASP A 128 -7.78 6.12 16.12
CA ASP A 128 -7.36 7.19 17.04
C ASP A 128 -6.26 6.74 18.00
N GLU A 129 -6.09 5.44 18.28
CA GLU A 129 -4.97 4.94 19.10
C GLU A 129 -3.58 5.15 18.49
N ASP A 130 -3.49 5.58 17.22
CA ASP A 130 -2.23 5.81 16.50
C ASP A 130 -1.22 4.65 16.64
N ILE A 131 -1.70 3.42 16.45
CA ILE A 131 -0.95 2.19 16.78
C ILE A 131 0.41 2.13 16.05
N GLY A 132 0.47 2.53 14.78
CA GLY A 132 1.72 2.57 14.01
C GLY A 132 2.75 3.52 14.62
N LEU A 133 2.32 4.73 14.98
CA LEU A 133 3.16 5.72 15.66
C LEU A 133 3.66 5.20 17.02
N CYS A 134 2.78 4.56 17.78
CA CYS A 134 3.14 3.92 19.05
C CYS A 134 4.17 2.80 18.87
N GLN A 135 3.97 1.89 17.92
CA GLN A 135 4.91 0.81 17.62
C GLN A 135 6.28 1.37 17.19
N ASN A 136 6.30 2.49 16.47
CA ASN A 136 7.55 3.13 16.05
C ASN A 136 8.31 3.75 17.23
N TYR A 137 7.65 4.45 18.17
CA TYR A 137 8.33 4.90 19.39
C TYR A 137 8.85 3.76 20.26
N LEU A 138 8.10 2.66 20.35
CA LEU A 138 8.54 1.45 21.02
C LEU A 138 9.75 0.82 20.32
N THR A 139 9.78 0.85 18.99
CA THR A 139 10.90 0.39 18.18
C THR A 139 12.13 1.26 18.41
N GLN A 140 12.00 2.59 18.44
CA GLN A 140 13.10 3.51 18.77
C GLN A 140 13.69 3.23 20.15
N MET A 141 12.85 2.95 21.17
CA MET A 141 13.36 2.55 22.49
C MET A 141 14.18 1.26 22.42
N ASN A 142 13.73 0.27 21.64
CA ASN A 142 14.47 -0.97 21.48
C ASN A 142 15.78 -0.77 20.70
N VAL A 143 15.79 0.05 19.65
CA VAL A 143 17.02 0.42 18.90
C VAL A 143 18.03 1.05 19.85
N LEU A 144 17.62 2.05 20.65
CA LEU A 144 18.49 2.69 21.65
C LEU A 144 19.10 1.69 22.65
N ILE A 145 18.30 0.74 23.13
CA ILE A 145 18.77 -0.29 24.08
C ILE A 145 19.70 -1.29 23.37
N TYR A 146 19.36 -1.71 22.16
CA TYR A 146 20.12 -2.66 21.36
C TYR A 146 21.52 -2.12 21.03
N GLN A 147 21.60 -0.90 20.49
CA GLN A 147 22.89 -0.25 20.20
C GLN A 147 23.76 -0.05 21.45
N SER A 148 23.14 0.21 22.60
CA SER A 148 23.86 0.48 23.85
C SER A 148 24.24 -0.77 24.63
N LYS A 149 23.47 -1.86 24.50
CA LYS A 149 23.64 -3.11 25.25
C LYS A 149 23.24 -4.34 24.41
N PRO A 150 23.98 -4.68 23.34
CA PRO A 150 23.67 -5.83 22.51
C PRO A 150 23.70 -7.16 23.29
N HIS A 151 24.57 -7.27 24.30
CA HIS A 151 24.65 -8.46 25.19
C HIS A 151 23.38 -8.76 26.01
N LEU A 152 22.39 -7.86 26.04
CA LEU A 152 21.09 -8.15 26.67
C LEU A 152 20.18 -9.00 25.78
N PHE A 153 20.56 -9.16 24.52
CA PHE A 153 19.79 -9.88 23.54
C PHE A 153 20.49 -11.21 23.25
N ASP A 154 19.72 -12.30 23.35
CA ASP A 154 20.26 -13.65 23.21
C ASP A 154 20.47 -13.98 21.73
N GLU A 155 21.72 -14.23 21.36
CA GLU A 155 22.11 -14.61 20.00
C GLU A 155 21.84 -16.11 19.76
N ARG A 156 21.22 -16.42 18.62
CA ARG A 156 20.99 -17.79 18.17
C ARG A 156 22.31 -18.44 17.79
N GLN A 157 22.53 -19.68 18.23
CA GLN A 157 23.75 -20.45 17.94
C GLN A 157 23.88 -20.90 16.48
N LYS A 158 22.76 -21.15 15.79
CA LYS A 158 22.78 -21.58 14.38
C LYS A 158 23.15 -20.39 13.48
N PRO A 159 24.11 -20.56 12.56
CA PRO A 159 24.51 -19.50 11.64
C PRO A 159 23.35 -19.12 10.72
N TYR A 160 23.35 -17.86 10.30
CA TYR A 160 22.46 -17.33 9.28
C TYR A 160 22.55 -18.15 8.00
N GLN A 161 21.40 -18.32 7.33
CA GLN A 161 21.32 -18.98 6.03
C GLN A 161 20.93 -17.95 4.97
N SER A 162 21.47 -18.08 3.75
CA SER A 162 21.09 -17.19 2.66
C SER A 162 19.58 -17.22 2.43
N GLN A 163 19.01 -16.05 2.14
CA GLN A 163 17.58 -15.80 1.96
C GLN A 163 16.71 -16.00 3.21
N GLU A 164 17.27 -16.25 4.39
CA GLU A 164 16.47 -16.42 5.61
C GLU A 164 15.65 -15.15 5.93
N LEU A 165 16.21 -13.96 5.70
CA LEU A 165 15.46 -12.70 5.81
C LEU A 165 14.41 -12.55 4.70
N LEU A 166 14.72 -12.88 3.45
CA LEU A 166 13.78 -12.82 2.32
C LEU A 166 12.57 -13.76 2.51
N GLN A 167 12.78 -14.89 3.18
CA GLN A 167 11.71 -15.86 3.51
C GLN A 167 10.90 -15.44 4.75
N ASN A 168 11.37 -14.44 5.52
CA ASN A 168 10.69 -13.95 6.69
C ASN A 168 9.66 -12.87 6.32
N ILE A 169 8.38 -13.23 6.35
CA ILE A 169 7.26 -12.33 6.02
C ILE A 169 7.26 -11.03 6.84
N ASP A 170 7.57 -11.11 8.13
CA ASP A 170 7.58 -9.93 8.98
C ASP A 170 8.77 -9.01 8.64
N PHE A 171 9.90 -9.56 8.22
CA PHE A 171 11.03 -8.77 7.74
C PHE A 171 10.62 -8.01 6.48
N ARG A 172 10.12 -8.72 5.46
CA ARG A 172 9.68 -8.12 4.19
C ARG A 172 8.66 -7.01 4.39
N THR A 173 7.64 -7.25 5.20
CA THR A 173 6.58 -6.26 5.43
C THR A 173 7.08 -5.06 6.26
N LYS A 174 7.93 -5.28 7.27
CA LYS A 174 8.48 -4.18 8.08
C LYS A 174 9.52 -3.34 7.35
N ILE A 175 10.37 -3.94 6.52
CA ILE A 175 11.36 -3.17 5.75
C ILE A 175 10.68 -2.34 4.66
N MET A 176 9.64 -2.86 3.99
CA MET A 176 8.83 -2.05 3.08
C MET A 176 8.03 -0.96 3.80
N GLN A 177 7.48 -1.24 5.00
CA GLN A 177 6.77 -0.24 5.80
C GLN A 177 7.69 0.89 6.28
N PHE A 178 8.97 0.57 6.53
CA PHE A 178 9.94 1.54 7.03
C PHE A 178 10.13 2.73 6.06
N ASP A 179 10.01 2.52 4.75
CA ASP A 179 10.11 3.59 3.76
C ASP A 179 9.04 4.69 3.97
N TYR A 180 7.85 4.31 4.43
CA TYR A 180 6.77 5.24 4.77
C TYR A 180 6.93 5.86 6.17
N ASP A 181 7.56 5.12 7.09
CA ASP A 181 7.70 5.50 8.50
C ASP A 181 9.03 6.21 8.79
N ARG A 182 9.91 6.39 7.79
CA ARG A 182 11.29 6.90 7.96
C ARG A 182 11.36 8.25 8.66
N TYR A 183 10.36 9.12 8.45
CA TYR A 183 10.27 10.43 9.12
C TYR A 183 10.23 10.30 10.66
N LEU A 184 9.84 9.15 11.21
CA LEU A 184 9.87 8.89 12.65
C LEU A 184 11.27 8.57 13.17
N PHE A 185 12.20 8.22 12.28
CA PHE A 185 13.55 7.77 12.61
C PHE A 185 14.63 8.79 12.27
N GLU A 186 14.30 10.09 12.09
CA GLU A 186 15.29 11.15 11.82
C GLU A 186 16.42 11.27 12.87
N GLU A 187 16.18 10.79 14.09
CA GLU A 187 17.21 10.74 15.16
C GLU A 187 18.15 9.52 15.07
N PHE A 188 17.92 8.64 14.09
CA PHE A 188 18.61 7.38 13.85
C PHE A 188 19.06 7.32 12.39
N THR A 189 20.06 6.48 12.12
CA THR A 189 20.37 6.10 10.73
C THR A 189 19.43 4.98 10.28
N PRO A 190 19.12 4.84 8.97
CA PRO A 190 18.42 3.65 8.46
C PRO A 190 19.09 2.34 8.88
N GLU A 191 20.42 2.33 8.98
CA GLU A 191 21.24 1.21 9.45
C GLU A 191 20.91 0.83 10.90
N ASP A 192 20.71 1.79 11.79
CA ASP A 192 20.37 1.53 13.20
C ASP A 192 19.05 0.77 13.35
N PHE A 193 18.05 1.18 12.57
CA PHE A 193 16.76 0.50 12.54
C PHE A 193 16.91 -0.91 11.97
N LEU A 194 17.64 -1.05 10.86
CA LEU A 194 17.75 -2.30 10.15
C LEU A 194 18.59 -3.34 10.91
N ASP A 195 19.68 -2.96 11.58
CA ASP A 195 20.44 -3.88 12.44
C ASP A 195 19.55 -4.46 13.55
N TYR A 196 18.77 -3.62 14.24
CA TYR A 196 17.78 -4.09 15.21
C TYR A 196 16.69 -4.97 14.58
N LEU A 197 16.15 -4.59 13.41
CA LEU A 197 15.13 -5.37 12.72
C LEU A 197 15.66 -6.76 12.35
N ILE A 198 16.86 -6.84 11.77
CA ILE A 198 17.55 -8.09 11.42
C ILE A 198 17.71 -8.94 12.67
N PHE A 199 18.30 -8.38 13.73
CA PHE A 199 18.49 -9.12 14.98
C PHE A 199 17.16 -9.65 15.53
N LYS A 200 16.10 -8.83 15.52
CA LYS A 200 14.77 -9.25 15.99
C LYS A 200 14.20 -10.40 15.17
N LYS A 201 14.57 -10.55 13.90
CA LYS A 201 14.02 -11.56 12.99
C LYS A 201 14.83 -12.84 12.92
N VAL A 202 16.15 -12.76 12.99
CA VAL A 202 17.01 -13.95 12.85
C VAL A 202 17.89 -14.24 14.07
N GLN A 203 17.91 -13.33 15.06
CA GLN A 203 18.71 -13.43 16.30
C GLN A 203 20.20 -13.63 16.02
N ARG A 204 20.70 -13.00 14.95
CA ARG A 204 22.11 -12.92 14.57
C ARG A 204 22.47 -11.44 14.38
N HIS A 205 23.71 -11.08 14.70
CA HIS A 205 24.19 -9.72 14.55
C HIS A 205 24.74 -9.49 13.13
N THR A 206 24.52 -8.31 12.58
CA THR A 206 25.18 -7.91 11.33
C THR A 206 26.65 -7.58 11.60
N THR A 207 27.55 -8.06 10.74
CA THR A 207 28.96 -7.63 10.72
C THR A 207 29.18 -6.40 9.85
N TYR A 208 28.27 -6.15 8.91
CA TYR A 208 28.27 -4.99 8.03
C TYR A 208 26.84 -4.58 7.70
N ILE A 209 26.63 -3.27 7.57
CA ILE A 209 25.38 -2.68 7.13
C ILE A 209 25.64 -1.32 6.48
N ARG A 210 24.99 -1.07 5.34
CA ARG A 210 25.04 0.21 4.63
C ARG A 210 23.76 0.44 3.86
N SER A 211 23.24 1.66 3.92
CA SER A 211 22.09 2.09 3.13
C SER A 211 22.48 3.02 1.99
N TYR A 212 21.67 3.01 0.93
CA TYR A 212 21.80 3.84 -0.27
C TYR A 212 20.42 4.35 -0.63
N ASP A 213 20.23 5.67 -0.66
CA ASP A 213 18.93 6.30 -0.94
C ASP A 213 18.90 6.85 -2.37
N ALA A 214 17.94 6.41 -3.19
CA ALA A 214 17.78 6.88 -4.56
C ALA A 214 17.58 8.41 -4.63
N LYS A 215 16.89 9.03 -3.65
CA LYS A 215 16.65 10.48 -3.65
C LYS A 215 17.91 11.30 -3.41
N GLU A 216 18.92 10.69 -2.79
CA GLU A 216 20.23 11.31 -2.55
C GLU A 216 21.21 11.04 -3.69
N LEU A 217 21.10 9.88 -4.34
CA LEU A 217 22.07 9.38 -5.31
C LEU A 217 21.70 9.66 -6.76
N ILE A 218 20.40 9.72 -7.08
CA ILE A 218 19.88 9.89 -8.43
C ILE A 218 19.17 11.24 -8.54
N PRO A 219 19.72 12.23 -9.28
CA PRO A 219 19.14 13.57 -9.36
C PRO A 219 17.66 13.60 -9.78
N GLU A 220 17.28 12.70 -10.68
CA GLU A 220 15.93 12.64 -11.27
C GLU A 220 14.89 11.96 -10.37
N ALA A 221 15.32 11.28 -9.29
CA ALA A 221 14.42 10.56 -8.40
C ALA A 221 13.45 11.51 -7.67
N SER A 222 13.96 12.59 -7.09
CA SER A 222 13.15 13.58 -6.37
C SER A 222 12.14 14.30 -7.28
N ASP A 223 12.54 14.62 -8.51
CA ASP A 223 11.71 15.35 -9.47
C ASP A 223 10.61 14.47 -10.04
N SER A 224 10.92 13.20 -10.34
CA SER A 224 9.95 12.23 -10.87
C SER A 224 9.01 11.66 -9.81
N GLY A 225 9.37 11.75 -8.52
CA GLY A 225 8.63 11.12 -7.42
C GLY A 225 9.15 9.73 -7.04
N PHE A 226 10.09 9.17 -7.81
CA PHE A 226 10.68 7.87 -7.54
C PHE A 226 11.35 7.82 -6.15
N SER A 227 11.14 6.72 -5.44
CA SER A 227 11.68 6.47 -4.12
C SER A 227 12.05 4.99 -3.97
N GLY A 228 13.32 4.75 -3.64
CA GLY A 228 13.81 3.42 -3.32
C GLY A 228 15.07 3.49 -2.46
N ILE A 229 15.27 2.49 -1.62
CA ILE A 229 16.42 2.39 -0.73
C ILE A 229 17.03 1.00 -0.88
N ALA A 230 18.35 0.92 -1.00
CA ALA A 230 19.07 -0.34 -0.98
C ALA A 230 19.83 -0.50 0.34
N TYR A 231 19.80 -1.71 0.88
CA TYR A 231 20.44 -2.07 2.14
C TYR A 231 21.41 -3.21 1.91
N GLU A 232 22.71 -2.91 1.83
CA GLU A 232 23.76 -3.93 1.81
C GLU A 232 24.07 -4.39 3.24
N ILE A 233 24.02 -5.70 3.47
CA ILE A 233 24.26 -6.30 4.79
C ILE A 233 25.22 -7.48 4.69
N GLU A 234 25.91 -7.75 5.80
CA GLU A 234 26.65 -9.00 6.01
C GLU A 234 26.25 -9.62 7.35
N ILE A 235 25.92 -10.91 7.33
CA ILE A 235 25.63 -11.72 8.52
C ILE A 235 26.36 -13.06 8.36
N ASP A 236 27.22 -13.42 9.31
CA ASP A 236 27.96 -14.68 9.28
C ASP A 236 28.76 -14.92 7.98
N GLY A 237 29.26 -13.84 7.37
CA GLY A 237 30.00 -13.87 6.10
C GLY A 237 29.13 -14.01 4.85
N ILE A 238 27.80 -14.04 4.98
CA ILE A 238 26.85 -14.02 3.87
C ILE A 238 26.47 -12.57 3.58
N ARG A 239 26.67 -12.13 2.33
CA ARG A 239 26.34 -10.78 1.85
C ARG A 239 25.09 -10.76 1.01
N GLU A 240 24.16 -9.90 1.40
CA GLU A 240 22.87 -9.73 0.74
C GLU A 240 22.56 -8.24 0.65
N CYS A 241 21.90 -7.81 -0.43
CA CYS A 241 21.44 -6.46 -0.61
C CYS A 241 19.93 -6.47 -0.88
N TYR A 242 19.17 -5.75 -0.06
CA TYR A 242 17.71 -5.62 -0.22
C TYR A 242 17.38 -4.25 -0.76
N VAL A 243 16.75 -4.19 -1.93
CA VAL A 243 16.26 -2.94 -2.53
C VAL A 243 14.75 -2.87 -2.30
N THR A 244 14.31 -1.88 -1.54
CA THR A 244 12.89 -1.57 -1.37
C THR A 244 12.48 -0.46 -2.32
N PHE A 245 11.34 -0.64 -3.00
CA PHE A 245 10.70 0.38 -3.80
C PHE A 245 9.37 0.78 -3.18
N LYS A 246 9.15 2.09 -3.05
CA LYS A 246 7.93 2.64 -2.45
C LYS A 246 6.76 2.58 -3.43
N GLY A 247 5.57 2.24 -2.92
CA GLY A 247 4.30 2.35 -3.65
C GLY A 247 3.67 3.75 -3.54
N THR A 248 2.52 3.97 -4.19
CA THR A 248 1.78 5.24 -4.31
C THR A 248 1.11 5.74 -3.01
N GLU A 249 1.46 5.18 -1.85
CA GLU A 249 0.95 5.68 -0.58
C GLU A 249 1.76 6.91 -0.16
N ALA A 250 1.10 8.05 0.00
CA ALA A 250 1.78 9.28 0.37
C ALA A 250 2.18 9.29 1.85
N ASP A 251 3.35 9.88 2.15
CA ASP A 251 3.81 10.10 3.52
C ASP A 251 2.89 11.08 4.23
N MET A 252 2.03 10.56 5.10
CA MET A 252 1.43 11.41 6.12
C MET A 252 2.47 11.60 7.22
N ASP A 253 3.39 12.56 7.04
CA ASP A 253 4.28 12.99 8.11
C ASP A 253 3.44 13.64 9.22
N TYR A 254 3.03 12.85 10.20
CA TYR A 254 2.22 13.32 11.33
C TYR A 254 3.00 14.23 12.29
N THR A 255 4.33 14.33 12.17
CA THR A 255 5.14 15.27 12.97
C THR A 255 5.07 16.70 12.44
N GLN A 256 4.77 16.86 11.15
CA GLN A 256 4.52 18.17 10.55
C GLN A 256 3.28 18.83 11.18
N ARG A 257 3.50 19.93 11.91
CA ARG A 257 2.44 20.62 12.67
C ARG A 257 1.41 21.30 11.78
N SER A 258 1.79 21.70 10.56
CA SER A 258 0.90 22.38 9.62
C SER A 258 0.08 21.39 8.81
N ARG A 259 -1.23 21.35 9.07
CA ARG A 259 -2.20 20.53 8.30
C ARG A 259 -2.19 20.87 6.80
N SER A 260 -2.02 22.14 6.43
CA SER A 260 -2.00 22.57 5.02
C SER A 260 -0.76 22.08 4.29
N LYS A 261 0.43 22.16 4.91
CA LYS A 261 1.67 21.66 4.32
C LYS A 261 1.66 20.14 4.15
N ARG A 262 1.10 19.40 5.13
CA ARG A 262 0.89 17.95 5.01
C ARG A 262 0.01 17.60 3.82
N LEU A 263 -1.13 18.29 3.70
CA LEU A 263 -2.05 18.08 2.59
C LEU A 263 -1.41 18.43 1.23
N GLU A 264 -0.62 19.50 1.17
CA GLU A 264 0.06 19.91 -0.06
C GLU A 264 1.09 18.87 -0.51
N LYS A 265 1.96 18.40 0.40
CA LYS A 265 2.93 17.33 0.10
C LYS A 265 2.20 16.06 -0.34
N PHE A 266 1.15 15.66 0.39
CA PHE A 266 0.32 14.50 0.10
C PHE A 266 -0.27 14.55 -1.32
N LEU A 267 -0.85 15.70 -1.70
CA LEU A 267 -1.48 15.88 -3.00
C LEU A 267 -0.46 15.86 -4.16
N LEU A 268 0.69 16.50 -3.97
CA LEU A 268 1.71 16.60 -5.03
C LEU A 268 2.48 15.30 -5.23
N GLU A 269 2.90 14.62 -4.15
CA GLU A 269 3.56 13.32 -4.23
C GLU A 269 2.60 12.26 -4.79
N GLY A 270 1.38 12.20 -4.24
CA GLY A 270 0.34 11.31 -4.77
C GLY A 270 0.02 11.57 -6.24
N PHE A 271 -0.02 12.84 -6.68
CA PHE A 271 -0.24 13.15 -8.09
C PHE A 271 0.86 12.60 -8.99
N LYS A 272 2.15 12.73 -8.64
CA LYS A 272 3.26 12.22 -9.46
C LYS A 272 3.18 10.70 -9.61
N ASP A 273 2.91 10.00 -8.52
CA ASP A 273 2.81 8.53 -8.53
C ASP A 273 1.58 8.06 -9.32
N TRP A 274 0.44 8.75 -9.19
CA TRP A 274 -0.73 8.44 -10.01
C TRP A 274 -0.55 8.82 -11.48
N ASN A 275 0.20 9.89 -11.78
CA ASN A 275 0.55 10.26 -13.15
C ASN A 275 1.39 9.16 -13.80
N TYR A 276 2.37 8.62 -13.06
CA TYR A 276 3.11 7.45 -13.52
C TYR A 276 2.19 6.23 -13.67
N ASN A 277 1.41 5.85 -12.64
CA ASN A 277 0.50 4.70 -12.72
C ASN A 277 -0.44 4.79 -13.94
N VAL A 278 -0.98 5.97 -14.25
CA VAL A 278 -1.84 6.15 -15.42
C VAL A 278 -1.05 6.02 -16.71
N ASN A 279 0.04 6.77 -16.88
CA ASN A 279 0.73 6.81 -18.16
C ASN A 279 1.54 5.53 -18.44
N ALA A 280 2.24 5.02 -17.44
CA ALA A 280 3.08 3.82 -17.56
C ALA A 280 2.28 2.51 -17.46
N ILE A 281 1.42 2.37 -16.46
CA ILE A 281 0.78 1.09 -16.14
C ILE A 281 -0.59 0.95 -16.81
N LEU A 282 -1.45 1.96 -16.70
CA LEU A 282 -2.79 1.94 -17.28
C LEU A 282 -2.72 2.10 -18.80
N VAL A 283 -1.98 3.07 -19.34
CA VAL A 283 -1.95 3.37 -20.78
C VAL A 283 -0.77 2.71 -21.49
N GLY A 284 0.42 2.79 -20.90
CA GLY A 284 1.69 2.36 -21.50
C GLY A 284 2.21 3.32 -22.58
N ASN A 285 2.05 4.63 -22.38
CA ASN A 285 2.54 5.66 -23.29
C ASN A 285 3.95 6.17 -22.89
N ASP A 286 4.51 7.08 -23.69
CA ASP A 286 5.87 7.62 -23.52
C ASP A 286 5.92 8.90 -22.66
N THR A 287 4.78 9.37 -22.17
CA THR A 287 4.67 10.70 -21.53
C THR A 287 5.33 10.78 -20.16
N GLU A 288 5.40 9.67 -19.41
CA GLU A 288 5.97 9.66 -18.05
C GLU A 288 6.65 8.32 -17.72
N ASN A 289 7.88 8.13 -18.20
CA ASN A 289 8.73 6.97 -17.87
C ASN A 289 9.91 7.32 -16.94
N ARG A 290 9.98 8.56 -16.44
CA ARG A 290 11.15 9.05 -15.68
C ARG A 290 11.37 8.28 -14.38
N GLN A 291 10.30 7.85 -13.70
CA GLN A 291 10.46 7.03 -12.50
C GLN A 291 11.14 5.69 -12.81
N MET A 292 10.82 5.05 -13.94
CA MET A 292 11.45 3.80 -14.34
C MET A 292 12.91 3.99 -14.75
N PHE A 293 13.25 5.07 -15.47
CA PHE A 293 14.65 5.36 -15.79
C PHE A 293 15.47 5.65 -14.53
N ALA A 294 14.93 6.45 -13.59
CA ALA A 294 15.57 6.67 -12.30
C ALA A 294 15.75 5.36 -11.51
N ALA A 295 14.81 4.43 -11.60
CA ALA A 295 14.92 3.10 -10.98
C ALA A 295 16.03 2.25 -11.62
N ARG A 296 16.18 2.27 -12.95
CA ARG A 296 17.27 1.58 -13.66
C ARG A 296 18.63 2.16 -13.30
N ASP A 297 18.75 3.49 -13.27
CA ASP A 297 19.98 4.17 -12.89
C ASP A 297 20.36 3.89 -11.44
N PHE A 298 19.36 3.84 -10.54
CA PHE A 298 19.59 3.44 -9.16
C PHE A 298 20.11 2.00 -9.06
N ILE A 299 19.47 1.03 -9.73
CA ILE A 299 19.93 -0.36 -9.72
C ILE A 299 21.34 -0.50 -10.29
N LYS A 300 21.63 0.18 -11.40
CA LYS A 300 22.98 0.20 -11.98
C LYS A 300 24.00 0.75 -10.98
N TYR A 301 23.69 1.89 -10.34
CA TYR A 301 24.54 2.45 -9.30
C TYR A 301 24.78 1.44 -8.17
N ILE A 302 23.74 0.74 -7.70
CA ILE A 302 23.88 -0.27 -6.65
C ILE A 302 24.78 -1.41 -7.10
N GLN A 303 24.57 -1.98 -8.28
CA GLN A 303 25.40 -3.07 -8.81
C GLN A 303 26.87 -2.66 -8.96
N ASP A 304 27.15 -1.40 -9.32
CA ASP A 304 28.51 -0.87 -9.45
C ASP A 304 29.18 -0.56 -8.09
N ASN A 305 28.41 -0.42 -7.00
CA ASN A 305 28.90 0.08 -5.70
C ASN A 305 28.75 -0.87 -4.50
N ILE A 306 28.06 -2.01 -4.65
CA ILE A 306 28.04 -3.08 -3.64
C ILE A 306 29.22 -4.03 -3.85
N GLN A 307 29.58 -4.81 -2.82
CA GLN A 307 30.71 -5.73 -2.94
C GLN A 307 30.45 -6.89 -3.91
N ASP A 308 31.52 -7.38 -4.54
CA ASP A 308 31.51 -8.58 -5.37
C ASP A 308 30.86 -9.76 -4.62
N LYS A 309 30.01 -10.51 -5.33
CA LYS A 309 29.25 -11.67 -4.82
C LYS A 309 28.13 -11.36 -3.83
N CYS A 310 27.74 -10.09 -3.66
CA CYS A 310 26.54 -9.72 -2.93
C CYS A 310 25.27 -10.12 -3.71
N ALA A 311 24.34 -10.83 -3.08
CA ALA A 311 23.07 -11.21 -3.71
C ALA A 311 22.06 -10.05 -3.60
N LEU A 312 21.61 -9.52 -4.74
CA LEU A 312 20.65 -8.41 -4.80
C LEU A 312 19.21 -8.94 -4.83
N TYR A 313 18.33 -8.42 -3.97
CA TYR A 313 16.92 -8.80 -3.88
C TYR A 313 16.00 -7.59 -3.99
N GLY A 314 14.94 -7.70 -4.78
CA GLY A 314 13.94 -6.65 -4.95
C GLY A 314 12.71 -6.85 -4.06
N LEU A 315 12.28 -5.81 -3.35
CA LEU A 315 11.09 -5.79 -2.51
C LEU A 315 10.18 -4.62 -2.91
N GLY A 316 8.88 -4.86 -3.09
CA GLY A 316 7.98 -3.77 -3.47
C GLY A 316 6.51 -4.02 -3.16
N HIS A 317 5.81 -2.95 -2.79
CA HIS A 317 4.36 -2.96 -2.58
C HIS A 317 3.68 -2.02 -3.58
N SER A 318 2.51 -2.40 -4.11
CA SER A 318 1.75 -1.57 -5.07
C SER A 318 2.61 -1.17 -6.29
N LEU A 319 2.79 0.13 -6.57
CA LEU A 319 3.72 0.65 -7.58
C LEU A 319 5.17 0.18 -7.36
N GLY A 320 5.64 0.02 -6.12
CA GLY A 320 6.94 -0.56 -5.81
C GLY A 320 7.10 -1.98 -6.38
N GLY A 321 6.02 -2.77 -6.34
CA GLY A 321 6.00 -4.12 -6.92
C GLY A 321 6.02 -4.11 -8.45
N HIS A 322 5.51 -3.06 -9.09
CA HIS A 322 5.65 -2.86 -10.53
C HIS A 322 7.12 -2.62 -10.92
N PHE A 323 7.88 -1.83 -10.14
CA PHE A 323 9.32 -1.62 -10.38
C PHE A 323 10.11 -2.93 -10.29
N VAL A 324 9.90 -3.72 -9.22
CA VAL A 324 10.58 -5.02 -9.07
C VAL A 324 10.34 -5.92 -10.29
N GLN A 325 9.08 -6.06 -10.71
CA GLN A 325 8.72 -6.91 -11.83
C GLN A 325 9.28 -6.40 -13.16
N THR A 326 9.16 -5.09 -13.43
CA THR A 326 9.60 -4.50 -14.70
C THR A 326 11.12 -4.54 -14.83
N LEU A 327 11.86 -4.13 -13.80
CA LEU A 327 13.33 -4.19 -13.77
C LEU A 327 13.85 -5.63 -13.91
N GLN A 328 13.15 -6.59 -13.31
CA GLN A 328 13.52 -8.00 -13.48
C GLN A 328 13.32 -8.47 -14.93
N LEU A 329 12.24 -8.04 -15.59
CA LEU A 329 11.98 -8.39 -16.99
C LEU A 329 12.99 -7.72 -17.94
N THR A 330 13.31 -6.44 -17.72
CA THR A 330 14.15 -5.65 -18.63
C THR A 330 15.65 -5.88 -18.43
N ASP A 331 16.09 -5.99 -17.18
CA ASP A 331 17.51 -5.92 -16.82
C ASP A 331 18.00 -7.17 -16.05
N ASP A 332 17.11 -8.10 -15.71
CA ASP A 332 17.43 -9.35 -15.01
C ASP A 332 18.34 -9.14 -13.77
N CYS A 333 18.02 -8.11 -12.98
CA CYS A 333 18.96 -7.56 -12.00
C CYS A 333 18.88 -8.18 -10.60
N PHE A 334 17.79 -8.86 -10.25
CA PHE A 334 17.62 -9.46 -8.92
C PHE A 334 17.88 -10.97 -8.92
N LYS A 335 18.52 -11.43 -7.85
CA LYS A 335 18.68 -12.86 -7.56
C LYS A 335 17.34 -13.53 -7.20
N ALA A 336 16.47 -12.77 -6.54
CA ALA A 336 15.09 -13.11 -6.21
C ALA A 336 14.32 -11.84 -5.84
N GLY A 337 13.00 -11.89 -5.89
CA GLY A 337 12.18 -10.72 -5.61
C GLY A 337 10.86 -11.09 -4.93
N TYR A 338 10.34 -10.14 -4.17
CA TYR A 338 9.06 -10.26 -3.51
C TYR A 338 8.23 -9.01 -3.73
N THR A 339 6.99 -9.21 -4.14
CA THR A 339 6.03 -8.12 -4.27
C THR A 339 4.75 -8.41 -3.50
N LEU A 340 4.09 -7.35 -3.05
CA LEU A 340 2.85 -7.40 -2.27
C LEU A 340 1.80 -6.47 -2.87
N ASN A 341 0.62 -7.01 -3.23
CA ASN A 341 -0.45 -6.26 -3.91
C ASN A 341 0.11 -5.38 -5.05
N SER A 342 0.97 -5.95 -5.88
CA SER A 342 1.71 -5.20 -6.88
C SER A 342 0.86 -4.80 -8.08
N ALA A 343 1.11 -3.60 -8.61
CA ALA A 343 0.62 -3.23 -9.93
C ALA A 343 1.33 -4.07 -11.02
N PRO A 344 0.66 -4.36 -12.16
CA PRO A 344 1.22 -5.19 -13.22
C PRO A 344 2.35 -4.50 -14.00
N ILE A 345 3.07 -5.28 -14.80
CA ILE A 345 3.90 -4.77 -15.90
C ILE A 345 2.99 -4.40 -17.08
N ASN A 346 3.24 -3.28 -17.75
CA ASN A 346 2.62 -2.98 -19.05
C ASN A 346 3.63 -3.18 -20.19
N LEU A 347 3.33 -4.10 -21.11
CA LEU A 347 4.23 -4.47 -22.21
C LEU A 347 4.48 -3.35 -23.22
N LYS A 348 3.55 -2.41 -23.40
CA LYS A 348 3.79 -1.22 -24.23
C LYS A 348 4.87 -0.35 -23.61
N GLN A 349 4.82 -0.17 -22.29
CA GLN A 349 5.84 0.56 -21.56
C GLN A 349 7.21 -0.13 -21.67
N VAL A 350 7.25 -1.45 -21.48
CA VAL A 350 8.50 -2.24 -21.62
C VAL A 350 9.10 -2.06 -23.02
N LYS A 351 8.27 -2.09 -24.08
CA LYS A 351 8.72 -1.86 -25.46
C LYS A 351 9.30 -0.46 -25.67
N LEU A 352 8.81 0.55 -24.97
CA LEU A 352 9.37 1.91 -25.03
C LEU A 352 10.72 2.00 -24.31
N ILE A 353 10.87 1.31 -23.18
CA ILE A 353 12.07 1.37 -22.33
C ILE A 353 13.20 0.47 -22.86
N GLN A 354 12.85 -0.69 -23.41
CA GLN A 354 13.77 -1.72 -23.87
C GLN A 354 13.21 -2.37 -25.16
N PRO A 355 13.17 -1.64 -26.29
CA PRO A 355 12.56 -2.12 -27.54
C PRO A 355 13.23 -3.40 -28.08
N ASP A 356 14.53 -3.55 -27.85
CA ASP A 356 15.32 -4.69 -28.32
C ASP A 356 15.25 -5.91 -27.38
N LEU A 357 14.41 -5.87 -26.33
CA LEU A 357 14.20 -7.03 -25.44
C LEU A 357 13.65 -8.25 -26.20
N PHE A 358 12.82 -8.00 -27.21
CA PHE A 358 12.23 -9.01 -28.07
C PHE A 358 12.34 -8.60 -29.55
N ASP A 359 12.36 -9.58 -30.44
CA ASP A 359 12.16 -9.32 -31.87
C ASP A 359 10.73 -8.83 -32.17
N THR A 360 10.53 -8.28 -33.37
CA THR A 360 9.25 -7.71 -33.79
C THR A 360 8.10 -8.73 -33.73
N ASP A 361 8.36 -9.97 -34.17
CA ASP A 361 7.35 -11.03 -34.18
C ASP A 361 6.90 -11.40 -32.77
N THR A 362 7.83 -11.45 -31.81
CA THR A 362 7.55 -11.74 -30.41
C THR A 362 6.80 -10.60 -29.74
N TRP A 363 7.18 -9.35 -30.02
CA TRP A 363 6.41 -8.18 -29.57
C TRP A 363 4.97 -8.20 -30.06
N ASP A 364 4.76 -8.45 -31.35
CA ASP A 364 3.43 -8.46 -31.96
C ASP A 364 2.58 -9.61 -31.40
N LYS A 365 3.18 -10.79 -31.16
CA LYS A 365 2.50 -11.91 -30.48
C LYS A 365 2.12 -11.57 -29.05
N LEU A 366 3.05 -11.02 -28.26
CA LEU A 366 2.81 -10.65 -26.86
C LEU A 366 1.69 -9.61 -26.74
N LEU A 367 1.73 -8.55 -27.55
CA LEU A 367 0.71 -7.51 -27.55
C LEU A 367 -0.65 -8.04 -28.02
N LYS A 368 -0.67 -8.96 -29.00
CA LYS A 368 -1.91 -9.60 -29.46
C LYS A 368 -2.51 -10.52 -28.39
N LEU A 369 -1.69 -11.33 -27.72
CA LEU A 369 -2.15 -12.24 -26.64
C LEU A 369 -2.68 -11.47 -25.43
N THR A 370 -2.24 -10.23 -25.24
CA THR A 370 -2.64 -9.39 -24.12
C THR A 370 -3.62 -8.29 -24.52
N ALA A 371 -4.07 -8.25 -25.78
CA ALA A 371 -4.99 -7.23 -26.29
C ALA A 371 -6.41 -7.39 -25.73
N ASP A 372 -6.81 -8.62 -25.41
CA ASP A 372 -8.14 -8.96 -24.93
C ASP A 372 -8.04 -9.82 -23.66
N LYS A 373 -8.43 -9.24 -22.52
CA LYS A 373 -8.47 -9.91 -21.22
C LYS A 373 -9.83 -10.52 -20.89
N THR A 374 -10.82 -10.38 -21.77
CA THR A 374 -12.20 -10.86 -21.56
C THR A 374 -12.37 -12.36 -21.78
N THR A 375 -11.36 -13.04 -22.32
CA THR A 375 -11.42 -14.48 -22.58
C THR A 375 -10.99 -15.28 -21.34
N ASN A 376 -11.88 -16.19 -20.88
CA ASN A 376 -11.66 -17.08 -19.72
C ASN A 376 -10.45 -18.04 -19.84
N MET A 377 -9.72 -18.02 -20.96
CA MET A 377 -8.47 -18.76 -21.14
C MET A 377 -7.31 -17.77 -21.03
N SER A 378 -6.79 -17.61 -19.82
CA SER A 378 -5.58 -16.81 -19.64
C SER A 378 -4.42 -17.44 -20.44
N PRO A 379 -3.85 -16.75 -21.46
CA PRO A 379 -2.76 -17.30 -22.27
C PRO A 379 -1.41 -17.25 -21.52
N ASN A 380 -1.42 -17.26 -20.18
CA ASN A 380 -0.23 -17.17 -19.33
C ASN A 380 0.88 -18.12 -19.75
N ASN A 381 0.54 -19.37 -20.05
CA ASN A 381 1.53 -20.37 -20.47
C ASN A 381 2.18 -20.02 -21.81
N GLU A 382 1.45 -19.38 -22.72
CA GLU A 382 1.97 -18.90 -23.99
C GLU A 382 2.81 -17.63 -23.80
N ILE A 383 2.33 -16.68 -23.01
CA ILE A 383 3.08 -15.48 -22.63
C ILE A 383 4.42 -15.88 -22.00
N LYS A 384 4.42 -16.79 -21.01
CA LYS A 384 5.63 -17.29 -20.34
C LYS A 384 6.66 -17.88 -21.30
N ARG A 385 6.23 -18.55 -22.37
CA ARG A 385 7.12 -19.12 -23.40
C ARG A 385 7.73 -18.06 -24.33
N LEU A 386 7.10 -16.88 -24.41
CA LEU A 386 7.59 -15.76 -25.22
C LEU A 386 8.52 -14.83 -24.42
N LEU A 387 8.52 -14.91 -23.08
CA LEU A 387 9.46 -14.18 -22.24
C LEU A 387 10.89 -14.71 -22.41
N PRO A 388 11.94 -13.93 -22.06
CA PRO A 388 13.33 -14.34 -22.28
C PRO A 388 13.70 -15.60 -21.49
N ARG A 389 13.08 -15.80 -20.33
CA ARG A 389 13.15 -17.00 -19.50
C ARG A 389 11.95 -17.06 -18.56
N GLU A 390 11.84 -18.16 -17.80
CA GLU A 390 10.97 -18.19 -16.63
C GLU A 390 11.63 -17.45 -15.45
N TYR A 391 10.81 -16.87 -14.57
CA TYR A 391 11.24 -16.08 -13.40
C TYR A 391 10.68 -16.64 -12.08
N PRO A 392 10.89 -17.94 -11.75
CA PRO A 392 10.30 -18.57 -10.56
C PRO A 392 10.75 -17.99 -9.22
N GLU A 393 11.83 -17.21 -9.22
CA GLU A 393 12.42 -16.48 -8.09
C GLU A 393 11.69 -15.18 -7.74
N ILE A 394 10.80 -14.69 -8.62
CA ILE A 394 9.93 -13.56 -8.32
C ILE A 394 8.61 -14.09 -7.77
N ILE A 395 8.28 -13.70 -6.53
CA ILE A 395 7.05 -14.07 -5.85
C ILE A 395 6.16 -12.83 -5.71
N ASN A 396 4.95 -12.90 -6.26
CA ASN A 396 3.94 -11.85 -6.11
C ASN A 396 2.83 -12.37 -5.20
N GLU A 397 2.76 -11.82 -3.99
CA GLU A 397 1.67 -12.11 -3.06
C GLU A 397 0.59 -11.04 -3.18
N SER A 398 -0.67 -11.43 -3.21
CA SER A 398 -1.77 -10.47 -3.19
C SER A 398 -2.96 -10.98 -2.40
N PHE A 399 -3.76 -10.04 -1.91
CA PHE A 399 -5.15 -10.33 -1.60
C PHE A 399 -5.91 -10.49 -2.93
N GLU A 400 -6.61 -11.61 -3.10
CA GLU A 400 -7.27 -12.01 -4.36
C GLU A 400 -8.17 -10.91 -4.94
N GLN A 401 -8.89 -10.18 -4.08
CA GLN A 401 -9.79 -9.10 -4.51
C GLN A 401 -9.21 -7.71 -4.23
N ASP A 402 -7.88 -7.58 -4.17
CA ASP A 402 -7.22 -6.28 -4.04
C ASP A 402 -7.56 -5.36 -5.22
N LEU A 403 -7.57 -4.04 -4.97
CA LEU A 403 -7.89 -3.05 -6.00
C LEU A 403 -6.92 -3.10 -7.19
N THR A 404 -5.65 -3.47 -6.98
CA THR A 404 -4.67 -3.56 -8.08
C THR A 404 -4.94 -4.74 -9.00
N GLN A 405 -5.74 -5.72 -8.59
CA GLN A 405 -6.11 -6.85 -9.44
C GLN A 405 -6.91 -6.40 -10.66
N VAL A 406 -7.67 -5.30 -10.53
CA VAL A 406 -8.33 -4.63 -11.65
C VAL A 406 -7.35 -4.26 -12.75
N PHE A 407 -6.11 -3.89 -12.40
CA PHE A 407 -5.14 -3.48 -13.39
C PHE A 407 -4.57 -4.64 -14.22
N TYR A 408 -4.63 -5.87 -13.72
CA TYR A 408 -4.25 -7.08 -14.47
C TYR A 408 -5.27 -7.47 -15.56
N GLU A 409 -6.47 -6.88 -15.50
CA GLU A 409 -7.53 -7.02 -16.51
C GLU A 409 -7.42 -5.98 -17.63
N ILE A 410 -6.44 -5.09 -17.55
CA ILE A 410 -6.20 -4.08 -18.59
C ILE A 410 -5.43 -4.72 -19.75
N PRO A 411 -5.72 -4.35 -21.02
CA PRO A 411 -4.93 -4.78 -22.16
C PRO A 411 -3.43 -4.46 -22.02
N SER A 412 -2.58 -5.33 -22.56
CA SER A 412 -1.12 -5.24 -22.53
C SER A 412 -0.46 -5.43 -21.16
N THR A 413 -1.19 -5.79 -20.12
CA THR A 413 -0.61 -6.02 -18.80
C THR A 413 -0.30 -7.49 -18.51
N ILE A 414 0.77 -7.75 -17.75
CA ILE A 414 1.19 -9.09 -17.28
C ILE A 414 1.76 -9.03 -15.85
N TRP A 415 1.90 -10.18 -15.21
CA TRP A 415 2.78 -10.34 -14.04
C TRP A 415 4.01 -11.15 -14.40
N LEU A 416 5.06 -11.02 -13.59
CA LEU A 416 6.30 -11.78 -13.74
C LEU A 416 6.49 -12.78 -12.61
N GLY A 417 6.79 -14.03 -12.92
CA GLY A 417 7.10 -15.06 -11.92
C GLY A 417 5.87 -15.77 -11.34
N LYS A 418 5.93 -16.14 -10.05
CA LYS A 418 4.87 -16.88 -9.36
C LYS A 418 3.88 -15.92 -8.73
N LYS A 419 2.58 -16.17 -8.93
CA LYS A 419 1.50 -15.40 -8.31
C LYS A 419 0.81 -16.24 -7.23
N LEU A 420 0.78 -15.71 -6.01
CA LEU A 420 0.20 -16.33 -4.82
C LEU A 420 -0.93 -15.46 -4.30
N GLU A 421 -2.16 -15.91 -4.48
CA GLU A 421 -3.35 -15.15 -4.08
C GLU A 421 -3.93 -15.68 -2.78
N TYR A 422 -4.19 -14.77 -1.84
CA TYR A 422 -4.72 -15.07 -0.53
C TYR A 422 -6.16 -14.60 -0.42
N ASN A 423 -7.01 -15.43 0.18
CA ASN A 423 -8.42 -15.11 0.39
C ASN A 423 -8.90 -15.53 1.80
N LEU A 424 -10.01 -14.93 2.22
CA LEU A 424 -10.80 -15.35 3.37
C LEU A 424 -11.94 -16.25 2.90
N ASN A 425 -11.74 -17.57 2.92
CA ASN A 425 -12.80 -18.55 2.59
C ASN A 425 -14.14 -18.20 3.27
N ASN A 426 -15.22 -18.23 2.48
CA ASN A 426 -16.59 -17.93 2.91
C ASN A 426 -16.82 -16.49 3.43
N TRP A 427 -15.91 -15.56 3.16
CA TRP A 427 -16.12 -14.13 3.40
C TRP A 427 -16.70 -13.48 2.14
N LYS A 428 -17.73 -12.65 2.31
CA LYS A 428 -18.33 -11.88 1.23
C LYS A 428 -17.67 -10.51 1.20
N TYR A 429 -16.74 -10.33 0.27
CA TYR A 429 -16.21 -9.01 -0.08
C TYR A 429 -16.79 -8.60 -1.43
N PRO A 430 -17.53 -7.47 -1.50
CA PRO A 430 -18.33 -7.15 -2.67
C PRO A 430 -17.50 -6.69 -3.87
N PHE A 431 -16.26 -6.24 -3.65
CA PHE A 431 -15.41 -5.72 -4.73
C PHE A 431 -15.24 -6.74 -5.86
N LYS A 432 -15.48 -6.29 -7.09
CA LYS A 432 -15.27 -7.07 -8.31
C LYS A 432 -13.96 -6.61 -8.93
N ASN A 433 -13.00 -7.52 -9.03
CA ASN A 433 -11.70 -7.27 -9.65
C ASN A 433 -11.69 -7.55 -11.17
N HIS A 434 -12.63 -8.37 -11.68
CA HIS A 434 -12.72 -8.71 -13.10
C HIS A 434 -13.57 -7.70 -13.90
N LEU A 435 -12.98 -6.58 -14.32
CA LEU A 435 -13.66 -5.55 -15.14
C LEU A 435 -14.31 -6.11 -16.39
N ALA A 436 -13.62 -7.04 -17.06
CA ALA A 436 -14.06 -7.67 -18.30
C ALA A 436 -15.37 -8.46 -18.18
N SER A 437 -15.81 -8.79 -16.97
CA SER A 437 -17.14 -9.38 -16.74
C SER A 437 -18.29 -8.38 -16.89
N TYR A 438 -17.98 -7.08 -16.96
CA TYR A 438 -18.94 -6.00 -16.95
C TYR A 438 -18.75 -5.00 -18.10
N LEU A 439 -17.52 -4.86 -18.61
CA LEU A 439 -17.17 -3.92 -19.65
C LEU A 439 -16.53 -4.64 -20.83
N SER A 440 -16.87 -4.22 -22.04
CA SER A 440 -16.16 -4.55 -23.26
C SER A 440 -14.78 -3.90 -23.32
N ASN A 441 -13.92 -4.38 -24.22
CA ASN A 441 -12.59 -3.81 -24.39
C ASN A 441 -12.63 -2.34 -24.82
N ASP A 442 -13.55 -1.96 -25.70
CA ASP A 442 -13.68 -0.57 -26.16
C ASP A 442 -14.06 0.39 -25.02
N GLU A 443 -14.85 -0.10 -24.06
CA GLU A 443 -15.24 0.63 -22.85
C GLU A 443 -14.07 0.74 -21.85
N ILE A 444 -13.28 -0.32 -21.71
CA ILE A 444 -12.04 -0.29 -20.93
C ILE A 444 -11.03 0.70 -21.55
N TYR A 445 -10.88 0.71 -22.88
CA TYR A 445 -10.05 1.69 -23.58
C TYR A 445 -10.54 3.13 -23.39
N SER A 446 -11.86 3.33 -23.44
CA SER A 446 -12.47 4.65 -23.17
C SER A 446 -12.21 5.12 -21.73
N TYR A 447 -12.26 4.20 -20.76
CA TYR A 447 -11.85 4.46 -19.38
C TYR A 447 -10.36 4.84 -19.28
N GLN A 448 -9.46 4.07 -19.91
CA GLN A 448 -8.02 4.40 -19.96
C GLN A 448 -7.77 5.80 -20.53
N HIS A 449 -8.42 6.12 -21.65
CA HIS A 449 -8.27 7.41 -22.32
C HIS A 449 -8.81 8.58 -21.49
N PHE A 450 -9.88 8.37 -20.71
CA PHE A 450 -10.38 9.39 -19.78
C PHE A 450 -9.30 9.78 -18.75
N PHE A 451 -8.62 8.80 -18.16
CA PHE A 451 -7.55 9.06 -17.19
C PHE A 451 -6.32 9.68 -17.85
N GLU A 452 -5.93 9.20 -19.03
CA GLU A 452 -4.87 9.81 -19.84
C GLU A 452 -5.11 11.30 -20.05
N GLN A 453 -6.32 11.67 -20.51
CA GLN A 453 -6.70 13.06 -20.73
C GLN A 453 -6.74 13.88 -19.42
N LEU A 454 -7.19 13.28 -18.31
CA LEU A 454 -7.19 13.95 -17.01
C LEU A 454 -5.76 14.32 -16.61
N PHE A 455 -4.83 13.37 -16.67
CA PHE A 455 -3.45 13.60 -16.25
C PHE A 455 -2.69 14.54 -17.20
N ALA A 456 -2.93 14.44 -18.50
CA ALA A 456 -2.46 15.43 -19.47
C ALA A 456 -2.98 16.85 -19.17
N PHE A 457 -4.25 16.98 -18.77
CA PHE A 457 -4.82 18.27 -18.35
C PHE A 457 -4.23 18.81 -17.05
N LEU A 458 -3.74 17.93 -16.19
CA LEU A 458 -3.18 18.28 -14.88
C LEU A 458 -1.67 18.54 -14.91
N GLN A 459 -0.95 18.23 -16.00
CA GLN A 459 0.50 18.27 -16.09
C GLN A 459 1.14 19.61 -15.66
N ASP A 460 0.47 20.73 -15.91
CA ASP A 460 0.94 22.09 -15.59
C ASP A 460 0.55 22.54 -14.15
N SER A 461 0.00 21.63 -13.35
CA SER A 461 -0.41 21.90 -11.97
C SER A 461 0.79 21.83 -11.03
N THR A 462 1.29 22.98 -10.58
CA THR A 462 2.50 23.06 -9.75
C THR A 462 2.23 23.10 -8.24
N THR A 463 0.96 23.27 -7.84
CA THR A 463 0.53 23.37 -6.43
C THR A 463 -0.71 22.52 -6.16
N GLY A 464 -0.86 22.04 -4.92
CA GLY A 464 -2.04 21.27 -4.49
C GLY A 464 -3.39 21.98 -4.76
N PRO A 465 -3.54 23.29 -4.47
CA PRO A 465 -4.76 24.03 -4.80
C PRO A 465 -5.04 24.14 -6.30
N GLN A 466 -4.01 24.27 -7.13
CA GLN A 466 -4.17 24.29 -8.59
C GLN A 466 -4.62 22.92 -9.10
N LEU A 467 -3.98 21.85 -8.62
CA LEU A 467 -4.35 20.47 -8.93
C LEU A 467 -5.84 20.23 -8.64
N MET A 468 -6.30 20.53 -7.42
CA MET A 468 -7.71 20.37 -7.03
C MET A 468 -8.67 21.17 -7.91
N ARG A 469 -8.33 22.42 -8.21
CA ARG A 469 -9.17 23.29 -9.06
C ARG A 469 -9.27 22.75 -10.48
N ASN A 470 -8.14 22.32 -11.05
CA ASN A 470 -8.07 21.80 -12.41
C ASN A 470 -8.77 20.45 -12.52
N THR A 471 -8.61 19.56 -11.55
CA THR A 471 -9.35 18.28 -11.49
C THR A 471 -10.85 18.51 -11.49
N LEU A 472 -11.35 19.43 -10.65
CA LEU A 472 -12.77 19.79 -10.63
C LEU A 472 -13.23 20.42 -11.94
N GLY A 473 -12.40 21.24 -12.57
CA GLY A 473 -12.66 21.83 -13.88
C GLY A 473 -12.82 20.77 -14.97
N PHE A 474 -11.88 19.83 -15.03
CA PHE A 474 -11.90 18.70 -15.98
C PHE A 474 -13.13 17.82 -15.79
N ILE A 475 -13.41 17.40 -14.54
CA ILE A 475 -14.59 16.57 -14.23
C ILE A 475 -15.87 17.28 -14.65
N ARG A 476 -16.02 18.59 -14.36
CA ARG A 476 -17.20 19.36 -14.79
C ARG A 476 -17.35 19.41 -16.31
N ALA A 477 -16.25 19.59 -17.04
CA ALA A 477 -16.27 19.59 -18.50
C ALA A 477 -16.68 18.22 -19.07
N ARG A 478 -16.17 17.13 -18.51
CA ARG A 478 -16.51 15.76 -18.95
C ARG A 478 -17.94 15.36 -18.59
N VAL A 479 -18.42 15.73 -17.41
CA VAL A 479 -19.84 15.53 -17.03
C VAL A 479 -20.77 16.29 -17.96
N LYS A 480 -20.39 17.48 -18.43
CA LYS A 480 -21.16 18.24 -19.41
C LYS A 480 -21.25 17.49 -20.75
N ILE A 481 -20.13 16.97 -21.26
CA ILE A 481 -20.11 16.17 -22.50
C ILE A 481 -20.96 14.91 -22.34
N LEU A 482 -20.80 14.18 -21.23
CA LEU A 482 -21.59 13.00 -20.94
C LEU A 482 -23.10 13.31 -20.99
N HIS A 483 -23.52 14.45 -20.43
CA HIS A 483 -24.91 14.86 -20.45
C HIS A 483 -25.41 15.24 -21.86
N GLU A 484 -24.60 15.95 -22.64
CA GLU A 484 -24.94 16.32 -24.03
C GLU A 484 -25.06 15.09 -24.94
N ASP A 485 -24.31 14.03 -24.64
CA ASP A 485 -24.23 12.82 -25.45
C ASP A 485 -25.00 11.62 -24.87
N ILE A 486 -25.68 11.77 -23.72
CA ILE A 486 -26.33 10.65 -23.02
C ILE A 486 -27.48 10.03 -23.82
N GLU A 487 -28.08 10.77 -24.75
CA GLU A 487 -29.13 10.28 -25.64
C GLU A 487 -28.59 9.32 -26.71
N LYS A 488 -27.26 9.28 -26.92
CA LYS A 488 -26.64 8.31 -27.83
C LYS A 488 -26.64 6.93 -27.15
N PRO A 489 -27.11 5.86 -27.82
CA PRO A 489 -27.17 4.52 -27.25
C PRO A 489 -25.83 4.06 -26.67
N GLU A 490 -24.75 4.21 -27.43
CA GLU A 490 -23.39 3.82 -27.03
C GLU A 490 -22.93 4.48 -25.71
N THR A 491 -23.23 5.78 -25.54
CA THR A 491 -22.87 6.53 -24.33
C THR A 491 -23.70 6.11 -23.13
N SER A 492 -25.01 5.91 -23.32
CA SER A 492 -25.92 5.46 -22.26
C SER A 492 -25.56 4.05 -21.78
N ASP A 493 -25.28 3.15 -22.71
CA ASP A 493 -24.92 1.76 -22.41
C ASP A 493 -23.60 1.72 -21.63
N PHE A 494 -22.55 2.41 -22.10
CA PHE A 494 -21.28 2.52 -21.38
C PHE A 494 -21.44 3.06 -19.96
N PHE A 495 -22.19 4.16 -19.82
CA PHE A 495 -22.41 4.76 -18.51
C PHE A 495 -23.16 3.81 -17.58
N TYR A 496 -24.17 3.10 -18.09
CA TYR A 496 -24.93 2.11 -17.32
C TYR A 496 -24.03 0.93 -16.90
N ASP A 497 -23.27 0.34 -17.81
CA ASP A 497 -22.43 -0.83 -17.55
C ASP A 497 -21.31 -0.51 -16.57
N TYR A 498 -20.64 0.62 -16.72
CA TYR A 498 -19.64 1.10 -15.76
C TYR A 498 -20.25 1.41 -14.38
N SER A 499 -21.41 2.07 -14.35
CA SER A 499 -22.11 2.34 -13.09
C SER A 499 -22.57 1.05 -12.41
N ASN A 500 -22.99 0.05 -13.19
CA ASN A 500 -23.43 -1.25 -12.69
C ASN A 500 -22.23 -2.02 -12.12
N TYR A 501 -21.08 -2.01 -12.79
CA TYR A 501 -19.83 -2.55 -12.22
C TYR A 501 -19.50 -1.93 -10.86
N LEU A 502 -19.56 -0.59 -10.74
CA LEU A 502 -19.28 0.10 -9.48
C LEU A 502 -20.30 -0.25 -8.39
N TYR A 503 -21.59 -0.37 -8.74
CA TYR A 503 -22.63 -0.85 -7.83
C TYR A 503 -22.39 -2.29 -7.37
N GLN A 504 -22.11 -3.22 -8.29
CA GLN A 504 -21.84 -4.62 -7.99
C GLN A 504 -20.57 -4.81 -7.15
N SER A 505 -19.61 -3.89 -7.29
CA SER A 505 -18.41 -3.78 -6.46
C SER A 505 -18.66 -3.20 -5.07
N GLY A 506 -19.88 -2.73 -4.80
CA GLY A 506 -20.27 -2.10 -3.54
C GLY A 506 -19.79 -0.65 -3.38
N ILE A 507 -19.26 -0.03 -4.44
CA ILE A 507 -18.81 1.37 -4.45
C ILE A 507 -20.02 2.32 -4.39
N PHE A 508 -21.15 1.92 -4.97
CA PHE A 508 -22.44 2.61 -4.84
C PHE A 508 -23.44 1.73 -4.10
N LEU A 509 -24.27 2.33 -3.24
CA LEU A 509 -25.30 1.61 -2.50
C LEU A 509 -26.59 1.42 -3.31
N ASP A 510 -26.87 2.35 -4.21
CA ASP A 510 -28.06 2.32 -5.05
C ASP A 510 -27.71 1.77 -6.43
N GLN A 511 -28.58 0.91 -6.96
CA GLN A 511 -28.42 0.37 -8.31
C GLN A 511 -28.64 1.46 -9.35
N PRO A 512 -27.79 1.57 -10.40
CA PRO A 512 -28.06 2.49 -11.50
C PRO A 512 -29.35 2.08 -12.23
N GLN A 513 -30.13 3.07 -12.63
CA GLN A 513 -31.31 2.85 -13.46
C GLN A 513 -30.93 2.97 -14.93
N GLN A 514 -31.48 2.08 -15.77
CA GLN A 514 -31.35 2.21 -17.21
C GLN A 514 -32.19 3.40 -17.67
N LEU A 515 -31.62 4.27 -18.51
CA LEU A 515 -32.33 5.41 -19.06
C LEU A 515 -33.43 4.91 -20.02
N THR A 516 -34.67 5.37 -19.82
CA THR A 516 -35.81 5.05 -20.70
C THR A 516 -36.21 6.27 -21.53
N GLU A 517 -36.84 6.08 -22.69
CA GLU A 517 -37.24 7.16 -23.65
C GLU A 517 -38.00 8.36 -23.04
N LYS A 518 -38.64 8.20 -21.87
CA LYS A 518 -39.32 9.29 -21.15
C LYS A 518 -38.39 10.40 -20.63
N PHE A 519 -37.08 10.19 -20.68
CA PHE A 519 -36.06 11.14 -20.25
C PHE A 519 -35.94 12.37 -21.18
N ASN A 520 -36.31 12.21 -22.45
CA ASN A 520 -36.09 13.19 -23.52
C ASN A 520 -37.09 14.38 -23.51
N GLN A 521 -37.94 14.50 -22.48
CA GLN A 521 -39.12 15.39 -22.52
C GLN A 521 -39.10 16.56 -21.52
N GLU A 522 -38.12 16.72 -20.63
CA GLU A 522 -38.09 17.83 -19.67
C GLU A 522 -36.78 18.67 -19.70
N PRO A 523 -36.85 20.01 -19.85
CA PRO A 523 -35.67 20.86 -19.82
C PRO A 523 -35.32 21.23 -18.37
N ASN A 524 -34.42 20.47 -17.74
CA ASN A 524 -33.91 20.77 -16.40
C ASN A 524 -32.46 21.29 -16.44
N THR A 525 -32.14 22.23 -15.55
CA THR A 525 -30.79 22.82 -15.43
C THR A 525 -29.76 21.82 -14.88
N MET A 526 -28.52 21.84 -15.39
CA MET A 526 -27.36 20.93 -15.16
C MET A 526 -27.20 20.31 -13.75
N TRP A 527 -27.51 21.04 -12.68
CA TRP A 527 -27.36 20.57 -11.29
C TRP A 527 -28.65 20.04 -10.65
N LYS A 528 -29.82 20.40 -11.19
CA LYS A 528 -31.11 19.85 -10.79
C LYS A 528 -31.40 18.56 -11.54
N SER A 529 -31.04 18.50 -12.82
CA SER A 529 -31.05 17.31 -13.68
C SER A 529 -30.19 16.21 -13.05
N SER A 530 -28.87 16.37 -12.97
CA SER A 530 -27.95 15.35 -12.39
C SER A 530 -28.29 14.88 -10.97
N ARG A 531 -28.89 15.75 -10.13
CA ARG A 531 -29.33 15.40 -8.76
C ARG A 531 -30.66 14.62 -8.71
N LEU A 532 -31.51 14.75 -9.71
CA LEU A 532 -32.77 14.00 -9.86
C LEU A 532 -32.58 12.76 -10.77
N GLU A 533 -31.63 12.85 -11.71
CA GLU A 533 -31.36 11.89 -12.79
C GLU A 533 -30.40 10.77 -12.40
N TRP A 534 -29.43 11.05 -11.53
CA TRP A 534 -28.43 10.06 -11.10
C TRP A 534 -28.34 9.96 -9.58
N PRO A 535 -29.44 9.61 -8.88
CA PRO A 535 -29.45 9.46 -7.43
C PRO A 535 -28.36 8.48 -6.95
N PHE A 536 -28.00 7.50 -7.76
CA PHE A 536 -26.95 6.53 -7.43
C PHE A 536 -25.57 7.19 -7.20
N ILE A 537 -25.21 8.28 -7.87
CA ILE A 537 -23.92 8.96 -7.66
C ILE A 537 -23.82 9.52 -6.22
N LYS A 538 -24.96 9.93 -5.64
CA LYS A 538 -25.02 10.36 -4.23
C LYS A 538 -24.94 9.20 -3.24
N SER A 539 -25.11 7.97 -3.72
CA SER A 539 -25.08 6.75 -2.92
C SER A 539 -23.65 6.19 -2.74
N LEU A 540 -22.62 7.00 -3.02
CA LEU A 540 -21.22 6.62 -2.86
C LEU A 540 -20.97 6.04 -1.48
N ASN A 541 -20.46 4.81 -1.46
CA ASN A 541 -20.19 4.04 -0.27
C ASN A 541 -18.75 4.30 0.18
N MET A 542 -18.56 5.37 0.95
CA MET A 542 -17.24 5.73 1.50
C MET A 542 -16.63 4.59 2.35
N ASP A 543 -17.46 3.79 3.02
CA ASP A 543 -16.99 2.65 3.81
C ASP A 543 -16.33 1.59 2.94
N MET A 544 -16.85 1.36 1.73
CA MET A 544 -16.26 0.38 0.80
C MET A 544 -14.94 0.89 0.23
N MET A 545 -14.83 2.20 -0.04
CA MET A 545 -13.58 2.84 -0.47
C MET A 545 -12.51 2.77 0.62
N GLU A 546 -12.85 3.10 1.87
CA GLU A 546 -11.94 2.96 3.00
C GLU A 546 -11.49 1.50 3.19
N LEU A 547 -12.42 0.56 2.99
CA LEU A 547 -12.13 -0.87 3.12
C LEU A 547 -11.19 -1.39 2.04
N SER A 548 -11.37 -0.99 0.78
CA SER A 548 -10.49 -1.41 -0.32
C SER A 548 -9.07 -0.87 -0.12
N VAL A 549 -8.94 0.39 0.29
CA VAL A 549 -7.64 0.98 0.64
C VAL A 549 -7.02 0.22 1.82
N TYR A 550 -7.78 -0.02 2.90
CA TYR A 550 -7.26 -0.71 4.07
C TYR A 550 -6.70 -2.12 3.74
N PHE A 551 -7.37 -2.90 2.90
CA PHE A 551 -6.86 -4.21 2.49
C PHE A 551 -5.77 -4.17 1.43
N HIS A 552 -5.59 -3.02 0.77
CA HIS A 552 -4.49 -2.79 -0.15
C HIS A 552 -3.17 -2.52 0.57
N ILE A 553 -3.19 -1.64 1.58
CA ILE A 553 -1.98 -1.19 2.28
C ILE A 553 -1.33 -2.32 3.10
N ILE A 554 -0.01 -2.21 3.33
CA ILE A 554 0.80 -3.24 4.03
C ILE A 554 0.18 -3.64 5.37
N SER A 555 -0.31 -2.66 6.14
CA SER A 555 -0.89 -2.89 7.47
C SER A 555 -2.14 -3.76 7.46
N GLY A 556 -2.94 -3.74 6.40
CA GLY A 556 -4.12 -4.59 6.27
C GLY A 556 -3.83 -5.93 5.58
N VAL A 557 -3.08 -5.90 4.46
CA VAL A 557 -2.84 -7.11 3.66
C VAL A 557 -2.05 -8.18 4.41
N LYS A 558 -1.15 -7.79 5.34
CA LYS A 558 -0.29 -8.72 6.10
C LYS A 558 -1.07 -9.83 6.83
N TYR A 559 -2.34 -9.58 7.18
CA TYR A 559 -3.18 -10.56 7.87
C TYR A 559 -3.77 -11.65 6.98
N PHE A 560 -3.76 -11.47 5.65
CA PHE A 560 -4.15 -12.50 4.69
C PHE A 560 -3.03 -13.51 4.45
N LEU A 561 -1.78 -13.05 4.51
CA LEU A 561 -0.57 -13.82 4.17
C LEU A 561 -0.28 -14.98 5.14
N ASN A 562 -0.91 -15.02 6.31
CA ASN A 562 -0.79 -16.14 7.27
C ASN A 562 -1.65 -17.37 6.89
N ARG A 563 -2.22 -17.41 5.68
CA ARG A 563 -3.11 -18.48 5.20
C ARG A 563 -2.42 -19.29 4.10
N LYS A 564 -3.06 -20.37 3.64
CA LYS A 564 -2.59 -21.08 2.45
C LYS A 564 -3.03 -20.30 1.21
N PRO A 565 -2.11 -19.90 0.31
CA PRO A 565 -2.48 -19.22 -0.93
C PRO A 565 -3.04 -20.19 -1.98
N ASN A 566 -3.77 -19.63 -2.94
CA ASN A 566 -4.01 -20.23 -4.25
C ASN A 566 -2.80 -19.92 -5.14
N VAL A 567 -2.25 -20.94 -5.79
CA VAL A 567 -1.14 -20.78 -6.74
C VAL A 567 -1.75 -20.60 -8.13
N ILE A 568 -1.42 -19.49 -8.79
CA ILE A 568 -1.80 -19.26 -10.18
C ILE A 568 -0.58 -19.52 -11.06
N ASP A 569 -0.71 -20.57 -11.88
CA ASP A 569 0.27 -20.94 -12.90
C ASP A 569 0.10 -20.12 -14.19
#